data_AF-A0A8X6YJL9-F1
#
_entry.id   AF-A0A8X6YJL9-F1
#
_cell.length_a   1.000
_cell.length_b   1.000
_cell.length_c   1.000
_cell.angle_alpha   90.00
_cell.angle_beta   90.00
_cell.angle_gamma   90.00
#
_symmetry.space_group_name_H-M   'P 1'
#
loop_
_entity.id
_entity.type
_entity.pdbx_description
1 polymer ?
#
loop_
_entity_poly.entity_id
_entity_poly.type
_entity_poly.pdbx_seq_one_letter_code
_entity_poly.pdbx_strand_id
1 'polypeptide(L)'
;MVPFMNNKNIVVNFKKCHSFTVTNNIVVSNIDENLTCTDHEEADTKIIHHINNIDAQTNFVIRCSDTAAIMLSNMRHLKNNDYHVWILTGIVHIK
;
A
#
# COMPACT_ATOMS: atom_id res chain seq x y z
N MET A 1 -9.60 -26.00 0.35
CA MET A 1 -8.59 -25.71 1.39
C MET A 1 -8.39 -24.20 1.38
N VAL A 2 -8.92 -23.48 2.39
CA VAL A 2 -8.82 -22.01 2.42
C VAL A 2 -7.36 -21.65 2.69
N PRO A 3 -6.72 -20.76 1.91
CA PRO A 3 -5.32 -20.44 2.11
C PRO A 3 -5.16 -19.82 3.51
N PHE A 4 -4.26 -20.41 4.30
CA PHE A 4 -3.90 -19.88 5.61
C PHE A 4 -3.20 -18.54 5.37
N MET A 5 -3.95 -17.44 5.46
CA MET A 5 -3.36 -16.13 5.58
C MET A 5 -2.72 -16.13 6.97
N ASN A 6 -1.40 -16.33 7.05
CA ASN A 6 -0.57 -16.02 8.22
C ASN A 6 -0.98 -14.65 8.81
N ASN A 7 -0.49 -14.27 10.00
CA ASN A 7 -0.65 -12.95 10.65
C ASN A 7 -0.19 -11.77 9.75
N LYS A 8 -0.85 -11.59 8.62
CA LYS A 8 -0.62 -10.61 7.58
C LYS A 8 -1.67 -9.54 7.83
N ASN A 9 -1.19 -8.31 7.94
CA ASN A 9 -2.05 -7.16 7.90
C ASN A 9 -2.24 -6.80 6.42
N ILE A 10 -3.48 -6.83 5.94
CA ILE A 10 -3.84 -6.38 4.60
C ILE A 10 -4.56 -5.05 4.77
N VAL A 11 -4.08 -4.02 4.10
CA VAL A 11 -4.69 -2.70 4.19
C VAL A 11 -5.29 -2.33 2.83
N VAL A 12 -6.56 -1.94 2.83
CA VAL A 12 -7.33 -1.58 1.64
C VAL A 12 -7.75 -0.13 1.76
N ASN A 13 -7.20 0.73 0.91
CA ASN A 13 -7.48 2.17 0.91
C ASN A 13 -8.31 2.55 -0.33
N PHE A 14 -9.60 2.85 -0.11
CA PHE A 14 -10.51 3.33 -1.16
C PHE A 14 -11.13 4.67 -0.77
N LYS A 15 -11.97 4.66 0.27
CA LYS A 15 -12.51 5.86 0.95
C LYS A 15 -11.89 6.07 2.33
N LYS A 16 -11.77 4.98 3.07
CA LYS A 16 -11.01 4.87 4.30
C LYS A 16 -10.01 3.74 4.17
N CYS A 17 -9.00 3.75 5.02
CA CYS A 17 -7.97 2.74 5.07
C CYS A 17 -8.42 1.61 6.00
N HIS A 18 -8.95 0.53 5.44
CA HIS A 18 -9.39 -0.64 6.19
C HIS A 18 -8.22 -1.60 6.38
N SER A 19 -7.84 -1.88 7.62
CA SER A 19 -6.85 -2.90 7.95
C SER A 19 -7.56 -4.21 8.32
N PHE A 20 -7.07 -5.31 7.76
CA PHE A 20 -7.57 -6.65 7.99
C PHE A 20 -6.45 -7.50 8.58
N THR A 21 -6.64 -7.96 9.80
CA THR A 21 -5.70 -8.86 10.49
C THR A 21 -6.38 -10.17 10.80
N VAL A 22 -5.66 -11.27 10.58
CA VAL A 22 -6.13 -12.61 10.98
C VAL A 22 -5.63 -12.90 12.38
N THR A 23 -6.54 -13.05 13.32
CA THR A 23 -6.25 -13.40 14.72
C THR A 23 -7.07 -14.64 15.07
N ASN A 24 -6.42 -15.74 15.48
CA ASN A 24 -7.08 -17.00 15.85
C ASN A 24 -8.05 -17.53 14.77
N ASN A 25 -7.66 -17.50 13.49
CA ASN A 25 -8.50 -17.86 12.33
C ASN A 25 -9.75 -16.96 12.11
N ILE A 26 -9.86 -15.84 12.82
CA ILE A 26 -10.91 -14.85 12.62
C ILE A 26 -10.31 -13.63 11.92
N VAL A 27 -10.98 -13.15 10.88
CA VAL A 27 -10.62 -11.90 10.22
C VAL A 27 -11.19 -10.75 11.03
N VAL A 28 -10.32 -9.92 11.59
CA VAL A 28 -10.67 -8.69 12.28
C VAL A 28 -10.44 -7.53 11.32
N SER A 29 -11.45 -6.69 11.12
CA SER A 29 -11.34 -5.47 10.33
C SER A 29 -11.30 -4.25 11.25
N ASN A 30 -10.34 -3.36 11.04
CA ASN A 30 -10.27 -2.05 11.68
C ASN A 30 -10.15 -0.95 10.62
N ILE A 31 -10.43 0.28 11.02
CA ILE A 31 -10.11 1.46 10.21
C ILE A 31 -8.86 2.08 10.80
N ASP A 32 -7.84 2.23 9.97
CA ASP A 32 -6.63 2.98 10.31
C ASP A 32 -6.80 4.43 9.85
N GLU A 33 -7.18 5.29 10.77
CA GLU A 33 -7.41 6.71 10.47
C GLU A 33 -6.09 7.44 10.13
N ASN A 34 -4.93 6.94 10.57
CA ASN A 34 -3.62 7.55 10.24
C ASN A 34 -3.19 7.26 8.79
N LEU A 35 -3.63 6.12 8.25
CA LEU A 35 -3.37 5.72 6.87
C LEU A 35 -4.53 6.10 5.93
N THR A 36 -5.60 6.68 6.48
CA THR A 36 -6.76 7.17 5.71
C THR A 36 -6.43 8.50 5.06
N CYS A 37 -6.64 8.58 3.74
CA CYS A 37 -6.51 9.82 3.00
C CYS A 37 -7.75 10.03 2.12
N THR A 38 -8.58 10.99 2.51
CA THR A 38 -9.78 11.40 1.77
C THR A 38 -9.51 12.47 0.73
N ASP A 39 -8.40 13.19 0.86
CA ASP A 39 -8.09 14.39 0.06
C ASP A 39 -7.47 14.04 -1.30
N HIS A 40 -6.91 12.84 -1.43
CA HIS A 40 -6.38 12.33 -2.68
C HIS A 40 -7.42 11.43 -3.35
N GLU A 41 -7.64 11.62 -4.65
CA GLU A 41 -8.51 10.74 -5.45
C GLU A 41 -7.71 9.58 -6.06
N GLU A 42 -6.55 9.90 -6.64
CA GLU A 42 -5.70 8.99 -7.41
C GLU A 42 -4.92 8.00 -6.53
N ALA A 43 -4.72 6.77 -7.05
CA ALA A 43 -4.13 5.68 -6.27
C ALA A 43 -2.64 5.89 -5.94
N ASP A 44 -1.88 6.50 -6.83
CA ASP A 44 -0.45 6.78 -6.69
C ASP A 44 -0.17 7.83 -5.60
N THR A 45 -0.94 8.91 -5.54
CA THR A 45 -0.85 9.92 -4.48
C THR A 45 -1.24 9.33 -3.11
N LYS A 46 -2.24 8.45 -3.07
CA LYS A 46 -2.58 7.68 -1.85
C LYS A 46 -1.45 6.75 -1.40
N ILE A 47 -0.74 6.09 -2.34
CA ILE A 47 0.41 5.24 -2.01
C ILE A 47 1.53 6.06 -1.36
N ILE A 48 1.85 7.24 -1.90
CA ILE A 48 2.85 8.13 -1.29
C ILE A 48 2.43 8.58 0.11
N HIS A 49 1.17 8.98 0.29
CA HIS A 49 0.65 9.33 1.60
C HIS A 49 0.82 8.18 2.61
N HIS A 50 0.49 6.96 2.18
CA HIS A 50 0.61 5.77 3.01
C HIS A 50 2.07 5.48 3.41
N ILE A 51 3.02 5.54 2.46
CA ILE A 51 4.45 5.35 2.74
C ILE A 51 4.97 6.39 3.74
N ASN A 52 4.52 7.64 3.61
CA ASN A 52 4.92 8.73 4.49
C ASN A 52 4.37 8.67 5.92
N ASN A 53 3.34 7.86 6.17
CA ASN A 53 2.73 7.69 7.48
C ASN A 53 3.10 6.34 8.14
N ILE A 54 3.96 5.55 7.49
CA ILE A 54 4.57 4.37 8.11
C ILE A 54 5.86 4.79 8.81
N ASP A 55 5.85 4.80 10.14
CA ASP A 55 6.99 5.19 10.98
C ASP A 55 8.13 4.15 11.02
N ALA A 56 7.95 2.99 10.37
CA ALA A 56 8.97 1.95 10.33
C ALA A 56 9.97 2.21 9.20
N GLN A 57 11.28 2.17 9.51
CA GLN A 57 12.31 2.06 8.48
C GLN A 57 12.15 0.70 7.79
N THR A 58 11.49 0.70 6.64
CA THR A 58 11.12 -0.51 5.92
C THR A 58 11.29 -0.34 4.42
N ASN A 59 11.31 -1.49 3.75
CA ASN A 59 11.48 -1.64 2.33
C ASN A 59 10.11 -1.72 1.65
N PHE A 60 9.84 -0.87 0.66
CA PHE A 60 8.54 -0.81 -0.01
C PHE A 60 8.61 -1.42 -1.41
N VAL A 61 7.75 -2.41 -1.68
CA VAL A 61 7.58 -2.97 -3.02
C VAL A 61 6.19 -2.58 -3.53
N ILE A 62 6.16 -1.73 -4.54
CA ILE A 62 4.93 -1.27 -5.20
C ILE A 62 4.74 -2.10 -6.47
N ARG A 63 3.58 -2.75 -6.58
CA ARG A 63 3.18 -3.50 -7.79
C ARG A 63 2.10 -2.72 -8.51
N CYS A 64 2.36 -2.35 -9.76
CA CYS A 64 1.42 -1.57 -10.57
C CYS A 64 1.49 -2.03 -12.04
N SER A 65 0.34 -2.08 -12.72
CA SER A 65 0.26 -2.39 -14.15
C SER A 65 0.28 -1.15 -15.04
N ASP A 66 -0.35 -0.05 -14.62
CA ASP A 66 -0.74 1.02 -15.55
C ASP A 66 0.04 2.33 -15.34
N THR A 67 0.57 2.61 -14.14
CA THR A 67 0.97 3.97 -13.74
C THR A 67 2.34 4.09 -13.06
N ALA A 68 3.32 3.29 -13.50
CA ALA A 68 4.68 3.37 -12.96
C ALA A 68 5.34 4.75 -13.15
N ALA A 69 5.12 5.42 -14.29
CA ALA A 69 5.70 6.74 -14.57
C ALA A 69 5.12 7.85 -13.69
N ILE A 70 3.81 7.81 -13.42
CA ILE A 70 3.15 8.79 -12.55
C ILE A 70 3.58 8.56 -11.09
N MET A 71 3.66 7.30 -10.67
CA MET A 71 4.22 6.91 -9.37
C MET A 71 5.66 7.41 -9.19
N LEU A 72 6.52 7.29 -10.22
CA LEU A 72 7.89 7.80 -10.19
C LEU A 72 7.92 9.33 -10.02
N SER A 73 7.07 10.07 -10.73
CA SER A 73 6.96 11.53 -10.58
C SER A 73 6.57 11.92 -9.14
N ASN A 74 5.78 11.09 -8.48
CA ASN A 74 5.31 11.33 -7.13
C ASN A 74 6.34 10.94 -6.03
N MET A 75 7.44 10.25 -6.36
CA MET A 75 8.49 9.89 -5.38
C MET A 75 9.18 11.09 -4.73
N ARG A 76 9.20 12.26 -5.39
CA ARG A 76 9.76 13.49 -4.81
C ARG A 76 9.05 13.95 -3.53
N HIS A 77 7.87 13.41 -3.25
CA HIS A 77 7.05 13.72 -2.08
C HIS A 77 7.30 12.76 -0.90
N LEU A 78 8.24 11.81 -1.03
CA LEU A 78 8.67 10.96 0.08
C LEU A 78 9.41 11.80 1.12
N LYS A 79 9.03 11.67 2.39
CA LYS A 79 9.59 12.46 3.51
C LYS A 79 10.94 11.94 4.00
N ASN A 80 11.24 10.65 3.80
CA ASN A 80 12.46 10.02 4.28
C ASN A 80 13.36 9.62 3.12
N ASN A 81 14.61 10.08 3.16
CA ASN A 81 15.63 9.79 2.15
C ASN A 81 16.17 8.36 2.25
N ASP A 82 15.96 7.68 3.37
CA ASP A 82 16.42 6.30 3.60
C ASP A 82 15.40 5.25 3.13
N TYR A 83 14.29 5.66 2.52
CA TYR A 83 13.34 4.73 1.95
C TYR A 83 13.88 4.09 0.66
N HIS A 84 13.95 2.76 0.67
CA HIS A 84 14.14 2.00 -0.55
C HIS A 84 12.79 1.59 -1.11
N VAL A 85 12.47 2.10 -2.30
CA VAL A 85 11.21 1.81 -3.00
C VAL A 85 11.53 1.09 -4.31
N TRP A 86 11.02 -0.13 -4.46
CA TRP A 86 11.06 -0.89 -5.70
C TRP A 86 9.70 -0.85 -6.36
N ILE A 87 9.67 -0.49 -7.64
CA ILE A 87 8.46 -0.61 -8.47
C ILE A 87 8.60 -1.85 -9.35
N LEU A 88 7.67 -2.79 -9.18
CA LEU A 88 7.51 -3.92 -10.07
C LEU A 88 6.42 -3.59 -11.09
N THR A 89 6.82 -3.41 -12.34
CA THR A 89 5.91 -3.20 -13.46
C THR A 89 5.50 -4.55 -14.04
N GLY A 90 4.21 -4.86 -13.95
CA GLY A 90 3.67 -6.07 -14.55
C GLY A 90 3.29 -5.81 -15.99
N ILE A 91 4.11 -6.24 -16.96
CA ILE A 91 3.60 -6.43 -18.33
C ILE A 91 2.68 -7.64 -18.25
N VAL A 92 1.38 -7.43 -18.35
CA VAL A 92 0.41 -8.52 -18.41
C VAL A 92 0.59 -9.23 -19.76
N HIS A 93 1.45 -10.25 -19.81
CA HIS A 93 1.33 -11.26 -20.85
C HIS A 93 0.16 -12.17 -20.49
N ILE A 94 -1.03 -11.77 -20.93
CA ILE A 94 -2.14 -12.72 -21.13
C ILE A 94 -1.69 -13.63 -22.28
N LYS A 95 -1.37 -14.89 -21.97
CA LYS A 95 -1.32 -15.97 -22.95
C LYS A 95 -2.69 -16.62 -23.03
#